data_AF-A0A417CG72-F1
#
_entry.id   AF-A0A417CG72-F1
#
_cell.length_a   1.000
_cell.length_b   1.000
_cell.length_c   1.000
_cell.angle_alpha   90.00
_cell.angle_beta   90.00
_cell.angle_gamma   90.00
#
_symmetry.space_group_name_H-M   'P 1'
#
loop_
_entity.id
_entity.type
_entity.pdbx_description
1 polymer ?
#
loop_
_entity_poly.entity_id
_entity_poly.type
_entity_poly.pdbx_seq_one_letter_code
_entity_poly.pdbx_strand_id
1 'polypeptide(L)'
;MAAIFIMDSINANTLTEVTTVPTNKKLIFTDPDTNEGGIITMENLTKQVLQNLTSQAFALDAGNMTIPAALNALNSDRIRKSENIYSSSDLAEDTLIKCNHGEIRLFTIQ
;
A
#
# COMPACT_ATOMS: atom_id res chain seq x y z
N MET A 1 -48.89 20.34 -32.95
CA MET A 1 -47.43 20.34 -33.20
C MET A 1 -46.78 21.14 -32.08
N ALA A 2 -46.38 20.49 -30.98
CA ALA A 2 -45.68 21.16 -29.89
C ALA A 2 -44.19 20.92 -30.08
N ALA A 3 -43.43 21.99 -30.34
CA ALA A 3 -41.99 21.92 -30.36
C ALA A 3 -41.51 21.70 -28.91
N ILE A 4 -40.98 20.52 -28.64
CA ILE A 4 -40.20 20.26 -27.43
C ILE A 4 -38.78 20.77 -27.73
N PHE A 5 -38.53 22.05 -27.43
CA PHE A 5 -37.21 22.48 -26.96
C PHE A 5 -37.23 22.12 -25.46
N ILE A 6 -36.27 21.41 -24.88
CA ILE A 6 -34.89 21.84 -24.64
C ILE A 6 -34.10 20.57 -24.22
N MET A 7 -32.87 20.42 -24.71
CA MET A 7 -31.74 20.24 -23.80
C MET A 7 -30.47 20.73 -24.49
N ASP A 8 -30.05 21.92 -24.07
CA ASP A 8 -28.79 22.52 -24.41
C ASP A 8 -27.66 21.53 -24.10
N SER A 9 -26.73 21.37 -25.03
CA SER A 9 -25.43 20.79 -24.73
C SER A 9 -24.85 21.54 -23.53
N ILE A 10 -24.75 20.90 -22.36
CA ILE A 10 -24.16 21.53 -21.19
C ILE A 10 -22.67 21.77 -21.48
N ASN A 11 -22.25 23.04 -21.49
CA ASN A 11 -20.83 23.37 -21.61
C ASN A 11 -20.11 22.94 -20.33
N ALA A 12 -19.34 21.86 -20.40
CA ALA A 12 -18.62 21.30 -19.25
C ALA A 12 -17.70 22.32 -18.55
N ASN A 13 -17.17 23.30 -19.29
CA ASN A 13 -16.29 24.34 -18.75
C ASN A 13 -17.02 25.38 -17.87
N THR A 14 -18.36 25.35 -17.84
CA THR A 14 -19.20 26.21 -16.99
C THR A 14 -19.73 25.49 -15.75
N LEU A 15 -19.40 24.20 -15.59
CA LEU A 15 -19.79 23.44 -14.41
C LEU A 15 -18.96 23.87 -13.20
N THR A 16 -19.63 23.95 -12.04
CA THR A 16 -18.94 24.14 -10.76
C THR A 16 -18.02 22.97 -10.50
N GLU A 17 -16.78 23.25 -10.08
CA GLU A 17 -15.83 22.22 -9.68
C GLU A 17 -16.40 21.43 -8.49
N VAL A 18 -16.35 20.10 -8.59
CA VAL A 18 -16.70 19.17 -7.51
C VAL A 18 -15.45 18.43 -7.08
N THR A 19 -15.15 18.42 -5.79
CA THR A 19 -13.94 17.76 -5.24
C THR A 19 -14.13 16.27 -5.02
N THR A 20 -15.39 15.80 -5.01
CA THR A 20 -15.75 14.40 -4.87
C THR A 20 -16.93 14.06 -5.78
N VAL A 21 -17.05 12.80 -6.17
CA VAL A 21 -18.21 12.33 -6.92
C VAL A 21 -19.42 12.34 -5.98
N PRO A 22 -20.50 13.07 -6.31
CA PRO A 22 -21.66 13.16 -5.44
C PRO A 22 -22.31 11.78 -5.21
N THR A 23 -22.91 11.59 -4.04
CA THR A 23 -23.59 10.33 -3.67
C THR A 23 -24.63 9.93 -4.72
N ASN A 24 -24.70 8.63 -5.03
CA ASN A 24 -25.59 8.05 -6.05
C ASN A 24 -25.38 8.60 -7.48
N LYS A 25 -24.24 9.24 -7.75
CA LYS A 25 -23.81 9.59 -9.11
C LYS A 25 -22.74 8.63 -9.60
N LYS A 26 -22.54 8.65 -10.92
CA LYS A 26 -21.56 7.83 -11.63
C LYS A 26 -20.65 8.73 -12.44
N LEU A 27 -19.44 8.26 -12.70
CA LEU A 27 -18.50 8.91 -13.62
C LEU A 27 -18.77 8.39 -15.03
N ILE A 28 -18.84 9.30 -15.99
CA ILE A 28 -19.02 9.00 -17.41
C ILE A 28 -17.69 9.28 -18.09
N PHE A 29 -17.21 8.31 -18.87
CA PHE A 29 -16.09 8.49 -19.78
C PHE A 29 -16.62 8.40 -21.19
N THR A 30 -16.15 9.29 -22.05
CA THR A 30 -16.48 9.31 -23.47
C THR A 30 -15.17 9.29 -24.23
N ASP A 31 -15.06 8.39 -25.20
CA ASP A 31 -14.03 8.46 -26.21
C ASP A 31 -14.29 9.70 -27.08
N PRO A 32 -13.31 10.61 -27.22
CA PRO A 32 -13.51 11.88 -27.90
C PRO A 32 -13.67 11.74 -29.42
N ASP A 33 -13.23 10.63 -30.01
CA ASP A 33 -13.21 10.42 -31.45
C ASP A 33 -14.46 9.67 -31.93
N THR A 34 -14.95 8.72 -31.13
CA THR A 34 -16.06 7.84 -31.48
C THR A 34 -17.37 8.19 -30.79
N ASN A 35 -17.34 9.07 -29.77
CA ASN A 35 -18.47 9.34 -28.86
C ASN A 35 -19.02 8.08 -28.18
N GLU A 36 -18.34 6.94 -28.27
CA GLU A 36 -18.66 5.75 -27.49
C GLU A 36 -18.20 5.99 -26.05
N GLY A 37 -19.03 5.59 -25.09
CA GLY A 37 -18.79 5.91 -23.69
C GLY A 37 -19.16 4.77 -22.76
N GLY A 38 -18.59 4.85 -21.56
CA GLY A 38 -18.82 3.92 -20.47
C GLY A 38 -19.14 4.65 -19.18
N ILE A 39 -19.87 3.98 -18.30
CA ILE A 39 -20.18 4.50 -16.97
C ILE A 39 -19.49 3.62 -15.93
N ILE A 40 -18.73 4.23 -15.00
CA ILE A 40 -18.17 3.54 -13.84
C ILE A 40 -18.75 4.11 -12.54
N THR A 41 -18.91 3.26 -11.53
CA THR A 41 -19.21 3.70 -10.17
C THR A 41 -17.91 4.10 -9.46
N MET A 42 -18.01 4.93 -8.42
CA MET A 42 -16.84 5.26 -7.59
C MET A 42 -16.21 4.02 -6.95
N GLU A 43 -17.04 3.05 -6.55
CA GLU A 43 -16.58 1.77 -6.00
C GLU A 43 -15.68 1.02 -6.99
N ASN A 44 -16.13 0.88 -8.24
CA ASN A 44 -15.37 0.14 -9.26
C ASN A 44 -14.10 0.90 -9.68
N LEU A 45 -14.14 2.23 -9.76
CA LEU A 45 -12.95 3.03 -10.02
C LEU A 45 -11.92 2.85 -8.90
N THR A 46 -12.35 2.88 -7.64
CA THR A 46 -11.47 2.68 -6.48
C THR A 46 -10.80 1.29 -6.52
N LYS A 47 -11.58 0.24 -6.83
CA LYS A 47 -11.04 -1.12 -7.00
C LYS A 47 -10.00 -1.16 -8.11
N GLN A 48 -10.29 -0.55 -9.26
CA GLN A 48 -9.38 -0.54 -10.40
C GLN A 48 -8.08 0.21 -10.10
N VAL A 49 -8.16 1.40 -9.48
CA VAL A 49 -6.98 2.17 -9.07
C VAL A 49 -6.14 1.39 -8.06
N LEU A 50 -6.77 0.83 -7.02
CA LEU A 50 -6.06 0.04 -6.02
C LEU A 50 -5.38 -1.18 -6.64
N GLN A 51 -6.08 -1.93 -7.49
CA GLN A 51 -5.52 -3.09 -8.20
C GLN A 51 -4.33 -2.70 -9.07
N ASN A 52 -4.43 -1.60 -9.82
CA ASN A 52 -3.34 -1.11 -10.65
C ASN A 52 -2.13 -0.70 -9.80
N LEU A 53 -2.34 0.00 -8.68
CA LEU A 53 -1.27 0.40 -7.76
C LEU A 53 -0.61 -0.81 -7.07
N THR A 54 -1.38 -1.77 -6.58
CA THR A 54 -0.82 -2.92 -5.85
C THR A 54 -0.15 -3.94 -6.78
N SER A 55 -0.53 -3.96 -8.06
CA SER A 55 0.04 -4.89 -9.07
C SER A 55 1.21 -4.26 -9.85
N GLN A 56 1.34 -2.93 -9.85
CA GLN A 56 2.45 -2.25 -10.48
C GLN A 56 3.77 -2.58 -9.77
N ALA A 57 4.79 -2.91 -10.56
CA ALA A 57 6.16 -3.02 -10.07
C ALA A 57 6.82 -1.64 -10.06
N PHE A 58 7.37 -1.26 -8.92
CA PHE A 58 8.11 -0.03 -8.71
C PHE A 58 9.60 -0.36 -8.64
N ALA A 59 10.43 0.48 -9.25
CA ALA A 59 11.87 0.39 -9.12
C ALA A 59 12.27 0.89 -7.72
N LEU A 60 12.87 0.02 -6.91
CA LEU A 60 13.40 0.32 -5.58
C LEU A 60 14.91 0.01 -5.56
N ASP A 61 15.62 0.49 -4.55
CA ASP A 61 17.05 0.18 -4.35
C ASP A 61 17.31 -1.34 -4.24
N ALA A 62 16.33 -2.10 -3.74
CA ALA A 62 16.37 -3.56 -3.65
C ALA A 62 15.95 -4.28 -4.95
N GLY A 63 15.63 -3.54 -6.02
CA GLY A 63 15.13 -4.05 -7.30
C GLY A 63 13.67 -3.69 -7.59
N ASN A 64 13.12 -4.22 -8.68
CA ASN A 64 11.72 -4.00 -9.05
C ASN A 64 10.78 -4.86 -8.20
N MET A 65 9.88 -4.24 -7.45
CA MET A 65 8.94 -4.93 -6.57
C MET A 65 7.56 -4.28 -6.58
N THR A 66 6.51 -5.06 -6.33
CA THR A 66 5.19 -4.50 -6.02
C THR A 66 5.15 -3.96 -4.60
N ILE A 67 4.20 -3.06 -4.29
CA ILE A 67 4.03 -2.52 -2.93
C ILE A 67 3.90 -3.64 -1.89
N PRO A 68 3.04 -4.68 -2.06
CA PRO A 68 2.94 -5.77 -1.08
C PRO A 68 4.23 -6.56 -0.91
N ALA A 69 4.96 -6.82 -2.01
CA ALA A 69 6.22 -7.54 -1.95
C ALA A 69 7.29 -6.75 -1.19
N ALA A 70 7.39 -5.45 -1.44
CA ALA A 70 8.33 -4.56 -0.75
C ALA A 70 8.04 -4.48 0.75
N LEU A 71 6.77 -4.37 1.16
CA LEU A 71 6.38 -4.36 2.57
C LEU A 71 6.73 -5.68 3.28
N ASN A 72 6.49 -6.82 2.61
CA ASN A 72 6.84 -8.13 3.16
C ASN A 72 8.36 -8.30 3.31
N ALA A 73 9.14 -7.82 2.34
CA ALA A 73 10.60 -7.83 2.42
C ALA A 73 11.10 -6.94 3.57
N LEU A 74 10.61 -5.70 3.68
CA LEU A 74 10.96 -4.77 4.76
C LEU A 74 10.63 -5.36 6.15
N ASN A 75 9.47 -6.01 6.30
CA ASN A 75 9.10 -6.64 7.56
C ASN A 75 10.01 -7.83 7.90
N SER A 76 10.37 -8.65 6.90
CA SER A 76 11.29 -9.78 7.07
C SER A 76 12.70 -9.33 7.47
N ASP A 77 13.22 -8.28 6.83
CA ASP A 77 14.55 -7.73 7.15
C ASP A 77 14.61 -7.10 8.54
N ARG A 78 13.51 -6.48 8.98
CA ARG A 78 13.37 -5.98 10.35
C ARG A 78 13.47 -7.12 11.37
N ILE A 79 12.79 -8.24 11.12
CA ILE A 79 12.81 -9.42 12.02
C ILE A 79 14.24 -10.00 12.10
N ARG A 80 14.90 -10.23 10.96
CA ARG A 80 16.28 -10.76 10.91
C ARG A 80 17.28 -9.90 11.69
N LYS A 81 17.15 -8.57 11.61
CA LYS A 81 18.01 -7.64 12.36
C LYS A 81 17.71 -7.68 13.87
N SER A 82 16.47 -7.99 14.27
CA SER A 82 16.09 -8.13 15.68
C SER A 82 16.48 -9.49 16.29
N GLU A 83 16.63 -10.52 15.47
CA GLU A 83 17.02 -11.88 15.89
C GLU A 83 18.53 -12.05 16.10
N ASN A 84 19.34 -11.02 15.83
CA ASN A 84 20.78 -11.01 16.12
C ASN A 84 21.10 -10.79 17.62
N ILE A 85 20.18 -11.20 18.50
CA ILE A 85 20.32 -11.18 19.94
C ILE A 85 20.35 -12.65 20.41
N TYR A 86 21.58 -13.17 20.55
CA TYR A 86 22.01 -14.46 21.13
C TYR A 86 21.79 -15.72 20.28
N SER A 87 22.72 -15.99 19.34
CA SER A 87 23.17 -17.36 19.13
C SER A 87 24.14 -17.69 20.28
N SER A 88 23.63 -18.36 21.31
CA SER A 88 24.33 -18.77 22.54
C SER A 88 25.51 -19.74 22.32
N SER A 89 26.06 -19.82 21.10
CA SER A 89 27.16 -20.71 20.71
C SER A 89 28.54 -20.05 20.80
N ASP A 90 28.63 -18.72 20.75
CA ASP A 90 29.92 -17.99 20.84
C ASP A 90 30.33 -17.62 22.28
N LEU A 91 29.57 -18.09 23.28
CA LEU A 91 29.90 -17.98 24.72
C LEU A 91 30.55 -19.26 25.27
N ALA A 92 30.94 -20.17 24.40
CA ALA A 92 31.87 -21.22 24.79
C ALA A 92 33.25 -20.58 24.95
N GLU A 93 33.57 -20.32 26.20
CA GLU A 93 34.88 -19.95 26.76
C GLU A 93 34.94 -18.52 27.29
N ASP A 94 34.78 -18.50 28.62
CA ASP A 94 35.22 -17.48 29.53
C ASP A 94 34.21 -16.36 29.85
N THR A 95 33.84 -16.35 31.14
CA THR A 95 33.46 -15.15 31.89
C THR A 95 32.41 -14.19 31.27
N LEU A 96 31.15 -14.34 31.71
CA LEU A 96 30.37 -13.33 32.45
C LEU A 96 28.85 -13.33 32.12
N ILE A 97 28.08 -13.59 33.19
CA ILE A 97 26.94 -12.79 33.67
C ILE A 97 25.76 -12.59 32.70
N LYS A 98 24.69 -13.36 32.95
CA LYS A 98 23.37 -12.75 33.12
C LYS A 98 22.68 -13.34 34.36
N CYS A 99 22.87 -12.63 35.47
CA CYS A 99 22.14 -12.85 36.70
C CYS A 99 20.75 -12.22 36.57
N ASN A 100 19.68 -13.03 36.61
CA ASN A 100 18.33 -12.54 36.82
C ASN A 100 18.00 -12.73 38.31
N HIS A 101 17.98 -11.63 39.06
CA HIS A 101 17.35 -11.48 40.39
C HIS A 101 17.78 -12.43 41.53
N GLY A 102 19.08 -12.46 41.84
CA GLY A 102 19.57 -12.91 43.17
C GLY A 102 20.76 -13.86 43.10
N GLU A 103 21.93 -13.34 43.50
CA GLU A 103 23.24 -14.00 43.64
C GLU A 103 23.90 -14.61 42.37
N ILE A 104 25.08 -14.07 42.03
CA ILE A 104 26.05 -14.68 41.11
C ILE A 104 26.99 -15.55 41.95
N ARG A 105 27.01 -16.87 41.73
CA ARG A 105 28.03 -17.75 42.33
C ARG A 105 29.09 -18.12 41.29
N LEU A 106 30.33 -17.73 41.59
CA LEU A 106 31.54 -18.10 40.85
C LEU A 106 31.92 -19.53 41.21
N PHE A 107 31.75 -20.49 40.29
CA PHE A 107 32.31 -21.83 40.47
C PHE A 107 33.63 -21.92 39.70
N THR A 108 34.72 -22.08 40.44
CA THR A 108 36.00 -22.52 39.88
C THR A 108 35.89 -24.02 39.61
N ILE A 109 36.14 -24.45 38.38
CA ILE A 109 36.21 -25.87 38.03
C ILE A 109 37.61 -26.34 38.40
N GLN A 110 37.72 -27.28 39.36
CA GLN A 110 38.96 -28.00 39.64
C GLN A 110 38.96 -29.34 38.88
#